data_AF-A0A2J6W5C6-F1
#
_entry.id   AF-A0A2J6W5C6-F1
#
_cell.length_a   1.000
_cell.length_b   1.000
_cell.length_c   1.000
_cell.angle_alpha   90.00
_cell.angle_beta   90.00
_cell.angle_gamma   90.00
#
_symmetry.space_group_name_H-M   'P 1'
#
loop_
_entity.id
_entity.type
_entity.pdbx_description
1 polymer ?
#
loop_
_entity_poly.entity_id
_entity_poly.type
_entity_poly.pdbx_seq_one_letter_code
_entity_poly.pdbx_strand_id
1 'polypeptide(L)'
;MNKDRATGSLLIIVSIIIIIAYLMLLWYPPLAVKASYFLLKLTGSIAVLAIFAIIGWIGYTLATTPPPKPIEEIEKELEKELKEVTKEEKEPTQTKEGNPSKQ
;
A
#
# COMPACT_ATOMS: atom_id res chain seq x y z
N MET A 1 -2.66 -0.97 19.96
CA MET A 1 -2.23 -2.26 19.38
C MET A 1 -3.37 -3.19 18.95
N ASN A 2 -4.58 -3.13 19.53
CA ASN A 2 -5.73 -3.98 19.09
C ASN A 2 -6.71 -3.33 18.08
N LYS A 3 -6.61 -2.02 17.82
CA LYS A 3 -7.55 -1.31 16.93
C LYS A 3 -7.36 -1.75 15.47
N ASP A 4 -6.10 -1.88 15.04
CA ASP A 4 -5.75 -2.21 13.65
C ASP A 4 -6.17 -3.65 13.30
N ARG A 5 -6.07 -4.57 14.28
CA ARG A 5 -6.56 -5.95 14.13
C ARG A 5 -8.09 -6.03 14.07
N ALA A 6 -8.80 -5.22 14.86
CA ALA A 6 -10.26 -5.19 14.83
C ALA A 6 -10.79 -4.68 13.49
N THR A 7 -10.19 -3.62 12.95
CA THR A 7 -10.54 -3.07 11.63
C THR A 7 -10.24 -4.07 10.51
N GLY A 8 -9.09 -4.74 10.56
CA GLY A 8 -8.73 -5.78 9.60
C GLY A 8 -9.67 -6.98 9.62
N SER A 9 -10.00 -7.48 10.82
CA SER A 9 -10.93 -8.61 10.98
C SER A 9 -12.35 -8.26 10.52
N LEU A 10 -12.82 -7.03 10.80
CA LEU A 10 -14.11 -6.57 10.32
C LEU A 10 -14.16 -6.53 8.78
N LEU A 11 -13.10 -6.04 8.15
CA LEU A 11 -12.96 -6.00 6.69
C LEU A 11 -13.02 -7.40 6.06
N ILE A 12 -12.33 -8.37 6.67
CA ILE A 12 -12.34 -9.77 6.20
C ILE A 12 -13.74 -10.36 6.29
N ILE A 13 -14.43 -10.17 7.42
CA ILE A 13 -15.78 -10.72 7.63
C ILE A 13 -16.76 -10.11 6.62
N VAL A 14 -16.72 -8.78 6.43
CA VAL A 14 -17.58 -8.10 5.46
C VAL A 14 -17.30 -8.60 4.04
N SER A 15 -16.03 -8.77 3.67
CA SER A 15 -15.64 -9.31 2.37
C SER A 15 -16.17 -10.73 2.14
N ILE A 16 -16.03 -11.61 3.13
CA ILE A 16 -16.54 -12.99 3.07
C ILE A 16 -18.07 -13.00 2.90
N ILE A 17 -18.80 -12.15 3.64
CA ILE A 17 -20.26 -12.05 3.51
C ILE A 17 -20.66 -11.61 2.09
N ILE A 18 -19.96 -10.63 1.52
CA ILE A 18 -20.22 -10.15 0.16
C ILE A 18 -19.96 -11.26 -0.87
N ILE A 19 -18.88 -12.03 -0.71
CA ILE A 19 -18.56 -13.16 -1.59
C ILE A 19 -19.66 -14.24 -1.52
N ILE A 20 -20.07 -14.62 -0.32
CA ILE A 20 -21.11 -15.64 -0.13
C ILE A 20 -22.45 -15.16 -0.72
N ALA A 21 -22.84 -13.92 -0.45
CA ALA A 21 -24.06 -13.33 -1.01
C ALA A 21 -24.00 -13.28 -2.55
N TYR A 22 -22.85 -12.93 -3.13
CA TYR A 22 -22.64 -12.93 -4.58
C TYR A 22 -22.81 -14.32 -5.19
N LEU A 23 -22.19 -15.35 -4.59
CA LEU A 23 -22.31 -16.74 -5.04
C LEU A 23 -23.75 -17.26 -4.92
N MET A 24 -24.42 -16.94 -3.82
CA MET A 24 -25.81 -17.34 -3.58
C MET A 24 -26.77 -16.68 -4.57
N LEU A 25 -26.57 -15.40 -4.90
CA LEU A 25 -27.36 -14.67 -5.89
C LEU A 25 -27.11 -15.21 -7.31
N LEU A 26 -25.87 -15.59 -7.63
CA LEU A 26 -25.50 -16.12 -8.93
C LEU A 26 -26.07 -17.53 -9.17
N TRP A 27 -26.14 -18.35 -8.12
CA TRP A 27 -26.65 -19.72 -8.18
C TRP A 27 -28.19 -19.82 -8.08
N TYR A 28 -28.90 -18.72 -7.77
CA TYR A 28 -30.35 -18.74 -7.62
C TYR A 28 -31.08 -18.63 -8.99
N PRO A 29 -31.68 -19.71 -9.52
CA PRO A 29 -32.11 -19.79 -10.92
C PRO A 29 -33.18 -18.77 -11.37
N PRO A 30 -34.18 -18.38 -10.55
CA PRO A 30 -35.19 -17.40 -10.95
C PRO A 30 -34.65 -15.98 -11.18
N LEU A 31 -33.60 -15.58 -10.44
CA LEU A 31 -33.01 -14.24 -10.51
C LEU A 31 -31.78 -14.23 -11.43
N ALA A 32 -31.12 -15.37 -11.59
CA ALA A 32 -29.94 -15.55 -12.43
C ALA A 32 -30.21 -15.19 -13.90
N VAL A 33 -31.36 -15.51 -14.49
CA VAL A 33 -31.52 -15.31 -15.95
C VAL A 33 -31.48 -13.82 -16.37
N LYS A 34 -31.98 -12.89 -15.54
CA LYS A 34 -31.95 -11.44 -15.83
C LYS A 34 -30.84 -10.70 -15.10
N ALA A 35 -30.60 -11.00 -13.82
CA ALA A 35 -29.56 -10.34 -13.04
C ALA A 35 -28.17 -10.87 -13.42
N SER A 36 -28.07 -12.17 -13.73
CA SER A 36 -26.95 -12.88 -14.36
C SER A 36 -26.06 -12.02 -15.24
N TYR A 37 -26.68 -11.66 -16.35
CA TYR A 37 -26.01 -11.05 -17.47
C TYR A 37 -25.55 -9.62 -17.14
N PHE A 38 -26.35 -8.87 -16.38
CA PHE A 38 -25.99 -7.51 -15.96
C PHE A 38 -24.87 -7.54 -14.91
N LEU A 39 -24.97 -8.40 -13.89
CA LEU A 39 -23.97 -8.52 -12.84
C LEU A 39 -22.63 -9.04 -13.36
N LEU A 40 -22.64 -10.05 -14.23
CA LEU A 40 -21.42 -10.58 -14.85
C LEU A 40 -20.75 -9.55 -15.76
N LYS A 41 -21.54 -8.77 -16.53
CA LYS A 41 -21.02 -7.64 -17.29
C LYS A 41 -20.39 -6.57 -16.39
N LEU A 42 -21.05 -6.26 -15.28
CA LEU A 42 -20.57 -5.25 -14.34
C LEU A 42 -19.28 -5.71 -13.66
N THR A 43 -19.22 -6.90 -13.09
CA THR A 43 -18.02 -7.43 -12.44
C THR A 43 -16.88 -7.64 -13.44
N GLY A 44 -17.18 -8.14 -14.64
CA GLY A 44 -16.22 -8.24 -15.73
C GLY A 44 -15.66 -6.87 -16.12
N SER A 45 -16.50 -5.84 -16.25
CA SER A 45 -16.06 -4.47 -16.56
C SER A 45 -15.18 -3.88 -15.45
N ILE A 46 -15.51 -4.11 -14.19
CA ILE A 46 -14.70 -3.65 -13.04
C ILE A 46 -13.34 -4.36 -13.02
N ALA A 47 -13.30 -5.67 -13.28
CA ALA A 47 -12.06 -6.42 -13.35
C ALA A 47 -11.15 -5.90 -14.47
N VAL A 48 -11.72 -5.66 -15.65
CA VAL A 48 -11.00 -5.06 -16.78
C VAL A 48 -10.51 -3.66 -16.42
N LEU A 49 -11.36 -2.78 -15.88
CA LEU A 49 -10.97 -1.44 -15.46
C LEU A 49 -9.86 -1.44 -14.41
N ALA A 50 -9.86 -2.38 -13.47
CA ALA A 50 -8.79 -2.52 -12.48
C ALA A 50 -7.44 -2.82 -13.14
N ILE A 51 -7.42 -3.75 -14.10
CA ILE A 51 -6.21 -4.10 -14.86
C ILE A 51 -5.73 -2.89 -15.67
N PHE A 52 -6.64 -2.22 -16.39
CA PHE A 52 -6.31 -1.04 -17.18
C PHE A 52 -5.89 0.15 -16.31
N ALA A 53 -6.42 0.31 -15.10
CA ALA A 53 -5.99 1.33 -14.16
C ALA A 53 -4.55 1.09 -13.69
N ILE A 54 -4.17 -0.17 -13.44
CA ILE A 54 -2.77 -0.53 -13.10
C ILE A 54 -1.85 -0.24 -14.28
N ILE A 55 -2.19 -0.70 -15.49
CA ILE A 55 -1.39 -0.46 -16.70
C ILE A 55 -1.28 1.03 -17.00
N GLY A 56 -2.38 1.77 -16.87
CA GLY A 56 -2.44 3.22 -17.05
C GLY A 56 -1.61 3.97 -16.01
N TRP A 57 -1.64 3.53 -14.74
CA TRP A 57 -0.79 4.10 -13.70
C TRP A 57 0.69 3.85 -13.97
N ILE A 58 1.07 2.63 -14.35
CA ILE A 58 2.45 2.29 -14.72
C ILE A 58 2.88 3.12 -15.95
N GLY A 59 2.04 3.18 -16.98
CA GLY A 59 2.29 3.99 -18.17
C GLY A 59 2.41 5.48 -17.85
N TYR A 60 1.59 5.98 -16.92
CA TYR A 60 1.69 7.35 -16.41
C TYR A 60 3.03 7.58 -15.71
N THR A 61 3.48 6.66 -14.84
CA THR A 61 4.80 6.78 -14.20
C THR A 61 5.93 6.74 -15.23
N LEU A 62 5.90 5.84 -16.22
CA LEU A 62 6.94 5.76 -17.25
C LEU A 62 6.97 6.99 -18.17
N ALA A 63 5.80 7.54 -18.52
CA ALA A 63 5.70 8.75 -19.34
C ALA A 63 6.16 10.01 -18.58
N THR A 64 5.98 10.02 -17.26
CA THR A 64 6.34 11.15 -16.39
C THR A 64 7.70 10.99 -15.73
N THR A 65 8.36 9.84 -15.86
CA THR A 65 9.77 9.65 -15.49
C THR A 65 10.65 10.00 -16.69
N PRO A 66 11.24 11.21 -16.74
CA PRO A 66 12.32 11.47 -17.67
C PRO A 66 13.45 10.45 -17.41
N PRO A 67 14.15 10.02 -18.47
CA PRO A 67 15.13 8.95 -18.41
C PRO A 67 16.10 9.16 -17.25
N PRO A 68 16.40 8.08 -16.51
CA PRO A 68 17.17 8.13 -15.27
C PRO A 68 18.42 8.98 -15.47
N LYS A 69 18.55 10.03 -14.64
CA LYS A 69 19.75 10.87 -14.64
C LYS A 69 20.98 10.02 -14.29
N PRO A 70 22.17 10.35 -14.84
CA PRO A 70 23.40 9.60 -14.65
C PRO A 70 23.70 9.34 -13.16
N ILE A 71 24.14 8.12 -12.87
CA ILE A 71 24.32 7.55 -11.52
C ILE A 71 25.28 8.37 -10.62
N GLU A 72 26.17 9.18 -11.22
CA GLU A 72 27.22 9.93 -10.52
C GLU A 72 26.73 11.08 -9.62
N GLU A 73 25.59 11.71 -9.92
CA GLU A 73 25.03 12.80 -9.08
C GLU A 73 24.29 12.24 -7.85
N ILE A 74 23.62 11.09 -8.02
CA ILE A 74 22.84 10.43 -6.96
C ILE A 74 23.77 9.83 -5.90
N GLU A 75 24.92 9.26 -6.29
CA GLU A 75 25.92 8.75 -5.34
C GLU A 75 26.54 9.88 -4.51
N LYS A 76 26.82 11.04 -5.12
CA LYS A 76 27.43 12.19 -4.41
C LYS A 76 26.48 12.90 -3.45
N GLU A 77 25.19 12.95 -3.75
CA GLU A 77 24.18 13.49 -2.83
C GLU A 77 23.90 12.52 -1.67
N LEU A 78 23.77 11.22 -1.95
CA LEU A 78 23.55 10.19 -0.92
C LEU A 78 24.72 10.05 0.06
N GLU A 79 25.96 10.18 -0.43
CA GLU A 79 27.14 10.14 0.42
C GLU A 79 27.29 11.40 1.30
N LYS A 80 26.76 12.54 0.86
CA LYS A 80 26.72 13.78 1.65
C LYS A 80 25.68 13.70 2.77
N GLU A 81 24.45 13.27 2.45
CA GLU A 81 23.41 13.11 3.47
C GLU A 81 23.82 12.08 4.54
N LEU A 82 24.42 10.94 4.13
CA LEU A 82 24.89 9.93 5.08
C LEU A 82 26.01 10.46 6.00
N LYS A 83 26.89 11.32 5.47
CA LYS A 83 27.95 11.98 6.25
C LYS A 83 27.42 13.05 7.19
N GLU A 84 26.33 13.73 6.87
CA GLU A 84 25.68 14.71 7.77
C GLU A 84 24.94 13.99 8.90
N VAL A 85 24.14 12.98 8.59
CA VAL A 85 23.42 12.16 9.58
C VAL A 85 24.39 11.48 10.56
N THR A 86 25.52 10.95 10.07
CA THR A 86 26.55 10.32 10.92
C THR A 86 27.29 11.31 11.83
N LYS A 87 27.36 12.60 11.45
CA LYS A 87 27.99 13.64 12.28
C LYS A 87 27.04 14.11 13.38
N GLU A 88 25.75 14.25 13.09
CA GLU A 88 24.73 14.63 14.08
C GLU A 88 24.54 13.55 15.16
N GLU A 89 24.68 12.26 14.83
CA GLU A 89 24.53 11.16 15.79
C GLU A 89 25.71 11.02 16.79
N LYS A 90 26.88 11.60 16.48
CA LYS A 90 28.09 11.43 17.31
C LYS A 90 28.31 12.49 18.40
N GLU A 91 27.55 13.58 18.43
CA GLU A 91 27.79 14.69 19.38
C GLU A 91 26.93 14.76 20.67
N PRO A 92 25.88 13.95 20.95
CA PRO A 92 25.18 14.08 22.25
C PRO A 92 25.64 13.14 23.38
N THR A 93 26.47 12.11 23.15
CA THR A 93 26.70 11.04 24.14
C THR A 93 28.05 11.11 24.87
N GLN A 94 28.46 12.29 25.39
CA GLN A 94 29.61 12.37 26.30
C GLN A 94 29.46 13.30 27.51
N THR A 95 28.27 13.84 27.80
CA THR A 95 28.06 14.52 29.09
C THR A 95 26.87 13.89 29.79
N LYS A 96 27.10 13.40 31.03
CA LYS A 96 26.12 12.89 32.02
C LYS A 96 26.01 11.37 32.17
N GLU A 97 27.08 10.73 32.63
CA GLU A 97 26.91 9.60 33.57
C GLU A 97 28.14 9.47 34.48
N GLY A 98 28.02 10.07 35.66
CA GLY A 98 29.07 10.04 36.69
C GLY A 98 28.58 10.73 37.96
N ASN A 99 27.78 10.00 38.75
CA ASN A 99 27.63 10.06 40.22
C ASN A 99 26.17 9.96 40.70
N PRO A 100 25.76 8.83 41.31
CA PRO A 100 24.73 8.84 42.32
C PRO A 100 25.36 8.50 43.68
N SER A 101 25.75 9.54 44.42
CA SER A 101 26.02 9.45 45.87
C SER A 101 25.17 10.49 46.58
N LYS A 102 24.35 10.04 47.53
CA LYS A 102 23.55 10.78 48.53
C LYS A 102 22.26 11.44 48.03
N GLN A 103 21.12 10.84 48.34
CA GLN A 103 20.29 11.20 49.51
C GLN A 103 19.11 10.24 49.65
#